data_AF-A0A257Q9H8-F1
#
_entry.id   AF-A0A257Q9H8-F1
#
_cell.length_a   1.000
_cell.length_b   1.000
_cell.length_c   1.000
_cell.angle_alpha   90.00
_cell.angle_beta   90.00
_cell.angle_gamma   90.00
#
_symmetry.space_group_name_H-M   'P 1'
#
loop_
_entity.id
_entity.type
_entity.pdbx_description
1 polymer ?
#
loop_
_entity_poly.entity_id
_entity_poly.type
_entity_poly.pdbx_seq_one_letter_code
_entity_poly.pdbx_strand_id
1 'polypeptide(L)'
;MDIIFPRFCLGCQAHLKGSTSWRYFCESCAQDGFVCIEGPACDHCGAPFYGDVQGARTCPKCIELAPAFSQGKALLEFRGLGRALVHGLKYREGRFLLPDIARCAEQSSAFKAFLKDAILVPVPLHSSKWRARGYNQSECIARCWGQIAGGLRVENLLTRSKSTSSQTGLSRE
;
A
#
# COMPACT_ATOMS: atom_id res chain seq x y z
N MET A 1 23.07 -0.01 15.26
CA MET A 1 22.47 -1.33 15.57
C MET A 1 22.41 -2.27 14.34
N ASP A 2 23.23 -2.07 13.30
CA ASP A 2 23.26 -2.97 12.11
C ASP A 2 24.42 -3.99 12.15
N ILE A 3 25.21 -4.04 13.23
CA ILE A 3 26.43 -4.87 13.33
C ILE A 3 26.12 -6.33 13.70
N ILE A 4 25.08 -6.56 14.51
CA ILE A 4 24.67 -7.90 14.98
C ILE A 4 23.54 -8.47 14.11
N PHE A 5 22.70 -7.60 13.54
CA PHE A 5 21.60 -7.97 12.65
C PHE A 5 21.70 -7.17 11.36
N PRO A 6 22.52 -7.62 10.39
CA PRO A 6 22.70 -6.94 9.13
C PRO A 6 21.39 -6.86 8.35
N ARG A 7 21.10 -5.68 7.81
CA ARG A 7 19.95 -5.47 6.91
C ARG A 7 20.34 -5.88 5.49
N PHE A 8 19.46 -6.62 4.83
CA PHE A 8 19.61 -7.01 3.44
C PHE A 8 18.51 -6.39 2.58
N CYS A 9 18.86 -6.00 1.36
CA CYS A 9 17.90 -5.50 0.39
C CYS A 9 16.89 -6.60 0.04
N LEU A 10 15.58 -6.32 0.15
CA LEU A 10 14.55 -7.29 -0.23
C LEU A 10 14.48 -7.57 -1.74
N GLY A 11 15.08 -6.71 -2.57
CA GLY A 11 15.17 -6.88 -4.01
C GLY A 11 16.34 -7.77 -4.43
N CYS A 12 17.57 -7.36 -4.14
CA CYS A 12 18.79 -8.02 -4.61
C CYS A 12 19.55 -8.82 -3.54
N GLN A 13 19.08 -8.82 -2.29
CA GLN A 13 19.75 -9.47 -1.14
C GLN A 13 21.15 -8.92 -0.81
N ALA A 14 21.57 -7.81 -1.41
CA ALA A 14 22.81 -7.14 -1.05
C ALA A 14 22.75 -6.56 0.37
N HIS A 15 23.89 -6.54 1.05
CA HIS A 15 24.03 -5.95 2.38
C HIS A 15 23.83 -4.44 2.33
N LEU A 16 22.89 -3.92 3.12
CA LEU A 16 22.65 -2.48 3.25
C LEU A 16 23.66 -1.88 4.23
N LYS A 17 24.52 -0.99 3.74
CA LYS A 17 25.52 -0.30 4.55
C LYS A 17 25.04 1.11 4.90
N GLY A 18 25.07 1.47 6.18
CA GLY A 18 24.77 2.82 6.65
C GLY A 18 23.29 3.23 6.56
N SER A 19 23.06 4.54 6.62
CA SER A 19 21.74 5.15 6.46
C SER A 19 21.48 5.46 4.98
N THR A 20 20.62 4.68 4.34
CA THR A 20 20.06 4.94 3.00
C THR A 20 18.71 5.65 3.12
N SER A 21 18.21 6.24 2.03
CA SER A 21 16.86 6.86 2.00
C SER A 21 15.75 5.82 2.21
N TRP A 22 16.07 4.56 1.92
CA TRP A 22 15.23 3.39 2.09
C TRP A 22 15.73 2.55 3.26
N ARG A 23 14.83 1.85 3.94
CA ARG A 23 15.19 1.04 5.10
C ARG A 23 15.54 -0.40 4.74
N TYR A 24 14.83 -1.00 3.77
CA TYR A 24 15.02 -2.40 3.35
C TYR A 24 15.23 -2.59 1.85
N PHE A 25 15.53 -1.50 1.13
CA PHE A 25 15.91 -1.53 -0.27
C PHE A 25 17.21 -0.75 -0.46
N CYS A 26 18.07 -1.20 -1.37
CA CYS A 26 19.21 -0.38 -1.80
C CYS A 26 18.74 0.65 -2.83
N GLU A 27 19.47 1.75 -2.97
CA GLU A 27 19.10 2.85 -3.88
C GLU A 27 18.92 2.34 -5.33
N SER A 28 19.80 1.47 -5.81
CA SER A 28 19.68 0.89 -7.16
C SER A 28 18.40 0.07 -7.36
N CYS A 29 18.03 -0.77 -6.39
CA CYS A 29 16.78 -1.52 -6.47
C CYS A 29 15.58 -0.58 -6.39
N ALA A 30 15.62 0.40 -5.50
CA ALA A 30 14.50 1.30 -5.28
C ALA A 30 14.24 2.23 -6.48
N GLN A 31 15.31 2.70 -7.14
CA GLN A 31 15.24 3.59 -8.30
C GLN A 31 14.50 2.95 -9.48
N ASP A 32 14.78 1.66 -9.77
CA ASP A 32 14.23 0.99 -10.96
C ASP A 32 13.06 0.04 -10.64
N GLY A 33 12.90 -0.36 -9.38
CA GLY A 33 12.01 -1.44 -9.01
C GLY A 33 10.63 -1.01 -8.50
N PHE A 34 10.45 0.26 -8.12
CA PHE A 34 9.16 0.81 -7.72
C PHE A 34 8.54 1.62 -8.86
N VAL A 35 7.32 1.24 -9.24
CA VAL A 35 6.56 1.92 -10.28
C VAL A 35 5.37 2.60 -9.64
N CYS A 36 5.54 3.88 -9.32
CA CYS A 36 4.47 4.73 -8.79
C CYS A 36 3.47 5.09 -9.89
N ILE A 37 2.17 5.04 -9.57
CA ILE A 37 1.10 5.32 -10.51
C ILE A 37 0.76 6.83 -10.47
N GLU A 38 1.55 7.62 -11.20
CA GLU A 38 1.29 9.05 -11.39
C GLU A 38 0.37 9.34 -12.58
N GLY A 39 0.40 8.49 -13.60
CA GLY A 39 -0.29 8.68 -14.88
C GLY A 39 -1.81 8.42 -14.86
N PRO A 40 -2.46 8.42 -16.04
CA PRO A 40 -3.89 8.14 -16.14
C PRO A 40 -4.20 6.76 -15.55
N ALA A 41 -5.22 6.72 -14.71
CA ALA A 41 -5.65 5.52 -14.01
C ALA A 41 -7.18 5.47 -13.97
N CYS A 42 -7.72 4.30 -13.69
CA CYS A 42 -9.14 4.09 -13.49
C CYS A 42 -9.61 4.93 -12.28
N ASP A 43 -10.65 5.74 -12.46
CA ASP A 43 -11.19 6.59 -11.39
C ASP A 43 -11.68 5.76 -10.21
N HIS A 44 -12.26 4.58 -10.48
CA HIS A 44 -12.78 3.69 -9.44
C HIS A 44 -11.68 2.92 -8.72
N CYS A 45 -10.88 2.12 -9.41
CA CYS A 45 -9.94 1.20 -8.74
C CYS A 45 -8.49 1.69 -8.70
N GLY A 46 -8.16 2.79 -9.37
CA GLY A 46 -6.81 3.31 -9.47
C GLY A 46 -5.85 2.48 -10.34
N ALA A 47 -6.35 1.48 -11.08
CA ALA A 47 -5.52 0.68 -11.99
C ALA A 47 -4.95 1.57 -13.11
N PRO A 48 -3.64 1.47 -13.43
CA PRO A 48 -3.02 2.32 -14.43
C PRO A 48 -3.55 1.99 -15.83
N PHE A 49 -3.62 3.00 -16.69
CA PHE A 49 -3.77 2.83 -18.12
C PHE A 49 -2.42 3.00 -18.81
N TYR A 50 -2.19 2.24 -19.87
CA TYR A 50 -1.00 2.35 -20.71
C TYR A 50 -1.39 2.96 -22.06
N GLY A 51 -0.74 4.06 -22.44
CA GLY A 51 -1.05 4.81 -23.66
C GLY A 51 -1.94 6.04 -23.44
N ASP A 52 -2.37 6.67 -24.53
CA ASP A 52 -3.22 7.85 -24.49
C ASP A 52 -4.66 7.49 -24.11
N VAL A 53 -5.15 8.13 -23.05
CA VAL A 53 -6.51 7.93 -22.55
C VAL A 53 -7.33 9.18 -22.80
N GLN A 54 -8.36 9.06 -23.64
CA GLN A 54 -9.37 10.09 -23.86
C GLN A 54 -10.73 9.62 -23.35
N GLY A 55 -11.50 10.53 -22.75
CA GLY A 55 -12.84 10.23 -22.25
C GLY A 55 -12.89 9.60 -20.85
N ALA A 56 -13.94 8.81 -20.60
CA ALA A 56 -14.23 8.24 -19.28
C ALA A 56 -13.15 7.24 -18.82
N ARG A 57 -12.61 7.44 -17.63
CA ARG A 57 -11.50 6.66 -17.07
C ARG A 57 -12.01 5.50 -16.21
N THR A 58 -12.87 4.65 -16.77
CA THR A 58 -13.33 3.43 -16.07
C THR A 58 -12.82 2.19 -16.79
N CYS A 59 -12.09 1.33 -16.08
CA CYS A 59 -11.57 0.09 -16.66
C CYS A 59 -12.67 -0.99 -16.79
N PRO A 60 -12.53 -1.95 -17.73
CA PRO A 60 -13.53 -3.01 -17.95
C PRO A 60 -13.92 -3.77 -16.67
N LYS A 61 -12.94 -4.03 -15.81
CA LYS A 61 -13.15 -4.69 -14.52
C LYS A 61 -14.09 -3.91 -13.58
N CYS A 62 -14.05 -2.58 -13.59
CA CYS A 62 -14.94 -1.77 -12.76
C CYS A 62 -16.33 -1.62 -13.38
N ILE A 63 -16.44 -1.66 -14.70
CA ILE A 63 -17.74 -1.70 -15.39
C ILE A 63 -18.48 -2.98 -14.97
N GLU A 64 -17.79 -4.12 -14.99
CA GLU A 64 -18.37 -5.42 -14.63
C GLU A 64 -18.68 -5.54 -13.13
N LEU A 65 -17.74 -5.12 -12.26
CA LEU A 65 -17.90 -5.27 -10.81
C LEU A 65 -18.89 -4.28 -10.19
N ALA A 66 -19.17 -3.16 -10.86
CA ALA A 66 -19.94 -2.03 -10.34
C ALA A 66 -19.62 -1.70 -8.86
N PRO A 67 -18.38 -1.26 -8.54
CA PRO A 67 -17.96 -1.05 -7.16
C PRO A 67 -18.87 -0.08 -6.40
N ALA A 68 -19.12 -0.37 -5.12
CA ALA A 68 -19.92 0.50 -4.25
C ALA A 68 -19.22 1.82 -3.84
N PHE A 69 -18.00 2.06 -4.30
CA PHE A 69 -17.25 3.29 -4.08
C PHE A 69 -17.12 4.07 -5.39
N SER A 70 -17.08 5.40 -5.30
CA SER A 70 -16.98 6.28 -6.46
C SER A 70 -15.55 6.48 -6.97
N GLN A 71 -14.56 6.40 -6.08
CA GLN A 71 -13.17 6.67 -6.42
C GLN A 71 -12.19 5.78 -5.67
N GLY A 72 -11.03 5.57 -6.27
CA GLY A 72 -9.91 4.85 -5.67
C GLY A 72 -8.59 5.17 -6.34
N LYS A 73 -7.51 5.11 -5.56
CA LYS A 73 -6.16 5.43 -6.00
C LYS A 73 -5.22 4.30 -5.60
N ALA A 74 -4.46 3.81 -6.57
CA ALA A 74 -3.33 2.92 -6.32
C ALA A 74 -2.05 3.74 -6.26
N LEU A 75 -1.19 3.45 -5.28
CA LEU A 75 0.11 4.12 -5.15
C LEU A 75 1.15 3.49 -6.08
N LEU A 76 1.24 2.16 -6.05
CA LEU A 76 2.26 1.38 -6.76
C LEU A 76 1.58 0.33 -7.65
N GLU A 77 2.22 0.01 -8.77
CA GLU A 77 1.90 -1.21 -9.50
C GLU A 77 2.27 -2.46 -8.69
N PHE A 78 1.40 -3.47 -8.73
CA PHE A 78 1.63 -4.75 -8.06
C PHE A 78 2.56 -5.67 -8.88
N ARG A 79 3.77 -5.20 -9.17
CA ARG A 79 4.83 -5.94 -9.88
C ARG A 79 6.20 -5.70 -9.22
N GLY A 80 7.19 -6.54 -9.54
CA GLY A 80 8.57 -6.37 -9.07
C GLY A 80 8.68 -6.12 -7.56
N LEU A 81 9.35 -5.02 -7.18
CA LEU A 81 9.51 -4.64 -5.77
C LEU A 81 8.22 -4.13 -5.13
N GLY A 82 7.30 -3.53 -5.90
CA GLY A 82 5.97 -3.17 -5.40
C GLY A 82 5.21 -4.39 -4.88
N ARG A 83 5.30 -5.52 -5.61
CA ARG A 83 4.75 -6.80 -5.14
C ARG A 83 5.47 -7.29 -3.88
N ALA A 84 6.81 -7.28 -3.85
CA ALA A 84 7.58 -7.72 -2.69
C ALA A 84 7.25 -6.89 -1.42
N LEU A 85 7.14 -5.57 -1.57
CA LEU A 85 6.77 -4.64 -0.51
C LEU A 85 5.37 -4.91 0.03
N VAL A 86 4.36 -5.03 -0.85
CA VAL A 86 2.98 -5.31 -0.44
C VAL A 86 2.86 -6.68 0.23
N HIS A 87 3.55 -7.71 -0.27
CA HIS A 87 3.60 -9.01 0.38
C HIS A 87 4.27 -8.91 1.76
N GLY A 88 5.39 -8.20 1.85
CA GLY A 88 6.09 -7.95 3.11
C GLY A 88 5.22 -7.23 4.13
N LEU A 89 4.39 -6.27 3.72
CA LEU A 89 3.45 -5.56 4.59
C LEU A 89 2.27 -6.44 5.04
N LYS A 90 1.77 -7.31 4.15
CA LYS A 90 0.60 -8.17 4.41
C LYS A 90 0.94 -9.35 5.34
N TYR A 91 2.18 -9.83 5.31
CA TYR A 91 2.67 -11.00 6.01
C TYR A 91 3.88 -10.66 6.91
N ARG A 92 4.40 -11.61 7.70
CA ARG A 92 5.69 -11.48 8.42
C ARG A 92 5.89 -10.23 9.30
N GLU A 93 4.86 -9.76 10.00
CA GLU A 93 4.99 -8.60 10.90
C GLU A 93 5.56 -7.33 10.22
N GLY A 94 5.22 -7.10 8.94
CA GLY A 94 5.81 -6.11 8.03
C GLY A 94 5.77 -4.63 8.41
N ARG A 95 5.50 -4.25 9.67
CA ARG A 95 5.56 -2.88 10.17
C ARG A 95 6.92 -2.23 9.89
N PHE A 96 7.99 -3.02 9.83
CA PHE A 96 9.32 -2.53 9.48
C PHE A 96 9.42 -1.96 8.05
N LEU A 97 8.48 -2.30 7.16
CA LEU A 97 8.39 -1.77 5.78
C LEU A 97 7.52 -0.53 5.64
N LEU A 98 6.89 -0.07 6.73
CA LEU A 98 6.11 1.18 6.71
C LEU A 98 6.93 2.39 6.24
N PRO A 99 8.22 2.56 6.64
CA PRO A 99 9.04 3.66 6.13
C PRO A 99 9.27 3.59 4.61
N ASP A 100 9.43 2.39 4.05
CA ASP A 100 9.67 2.22 2.62
C ASP A 100 8.40 2.53 1.80
N ILE A 101 7.22 2.06 2.22
CA ILE A 101 5.98 2.43 1.54
C ILE A 101 5.62 3.91 1.75
N ALA A 102 6.01 4.49 2.89
CA ALA A 102 5.91 5.92 3.12
C ALA A 102 6.71 6.70 2.08
N ARG A 103 7.96 6.29 1.86
CA ARG A 103 8.85 6.91 0.88
C ARG A 103 8.24 6.91 -0.52
N CYS A 104 7.61 5.80 -0.95
CA CYS A 104 6.89 5.75 -2.22
C CYS A 104 5.75 6.79 -2.29
N ALA A 105 4.97 6.94 -1.22
CA ALA A 105 3.87 7.91 -1.18
C ALA A 105 4.34 9.36 -1.10
N GLU A 106 5.44 9.65 -0.41
CA GLU A 106 6.05 10.97 -0.38
C GLU A 106 6.45 11.45 -1.78
N GLN A 107 6.93 10.53 -2.61
CA GLN A 107 7.33 10.78 -4.00
C GLN A 107 6.13 10.91 -4.96
N SER A 108 4.95 10.44 -4.55
CA SER A 108 3.75 10.46 -5.38
C SER A 108 2.90 11.72 -5.15
N SER A 109 2.98 12.67 -6.08
CA SER A 109 2.18 13.90 -6.01
C SER A 109 0.68 13.60 -6.17
N ALA A 110 0.33 12.70 -7.08
CA ALA A 110 -1.05 12.34 -7.36
C ALA A 110 -1.69 11.58 -6.18
N PHE A 111 -0.93 10.73 -5.48
CA PHE A 111 -1.43 10.02 -4.30
C PHE A 111 -1.65 10.98 -3.13
N LYS A 112 -0.71 11.91 -2.87
CA LYS A 112 -0.89 12.93 -1.83
C LYS A 112 -2.08 13.84 -2.11
N ALA A 113 -2.26 14.25 -3.37
CA ALA A 113 -3.42 15.04 -3.77
C ALA A 113 -4.74 14.29 -3.52
N PHE A 114 -4.79 12.98 -3.80
CA PHE A 114 -5.96 12.15 -3.54
C PHE A 114 -6.30 12.03 -2.05
N LEU A 115 -5.30 12.03 -1.17
CA LEU A 115 -5.50 11.95 0.28
C LEU A 115 -5.90 13.29 0.92
N LYS A 116 -5.72 14.40 0.22
CA LYS A 116 -5.92 15.74 0.78
C LYS A 116 -7.33 15.87 1.38
N ASP A 117 -7.40 16.42 2.60
CA ASP A 117 -8.64 16.67 3.35
C ASP A 117 -9.48 15.40 3.67
N ALA A 118 -8.93 14.20 3.46
CA ALA A 118 -9.62 12.95 3.74
C ALA A 118 -9.59 12.58 5.23
N ILE A 119 -10.63 11.89 5.69
CA ILE A 119 -10.63 11.13 6.95
C ILE A 119 -10.23 9.70 6.62
N LEU A 120 -9.17 9.20 7.24
CA LEU A 120 -8.68 7.86 7.00
C LEU A 120 -9.35 6.87 7.94
N VAL A 121 -10.16 5.98 7.37
CA VAL A 121 -10.90 4.96 8.12
C VAL A 121 -10.29 3.58 7.83
N PRO A 122 -9.45 3.03 8.72
CA PRO A 122 -8.83 1.73 8.49
C PRO A 122 -9.87 0.61 8.62
N VAL A 123 -9.79 -0.36 7.72
CA VAL A 123 -10.65 -1.54 7.80
C VAL A 123 -10.23 -2.42 8.99
N PRO A 124 -11.15 -2.78 9.90
CA PRO A 124 -10.84 -3.58 11.08
C PRO A 124 -10.50 -5.04 10.74
N LEU A 125 -9.57 -5.60 11.50
CA LEU A 125 -9.36 -7.04 11.57
C LEU A 125 -10.44 -7.71 12.42
N HIS A 126 -10.71 -8.99 12.15
CA HIS A 126 -11.52 -9.81 13.04
C HIS A 126 -10.74 -10.07 14.35
N SER A 127 -11.43 -10.19 15.49
CA SER A 127 -10.83 -10.32 16.82
C SER A 127 -9.83 -11.48 16.93
N SER A 128 -10.09 -12.61 16.27
CA SER A 128 -9.14 -13.74 16.19
C SER A 128 -7.83 -13.39 15.47
N LYS A 129 -7.90 -12.65 14.35
CA LYS A 129 -6.72 -12.19 13.60
C LYS A 129 -5.96 -11.09 14.35
N TRP A 130 -6.68 -10.22 15.05
CA TRP A 130 -6.08 -9.21 15.90
C TRP A 130 -5.28 -9.85 17.04
N ARG A 131 -5.84 -10.84 17.75
CA ARG A 131 -5.12 -11.59 18.80
C ARG A 131 -3.88 -12.32 18.28
N ALA A 132 -3.95 -12.90 17.08
CA ALA A 132 -2.81 -13.63 16.50
C ALA A 132 -1.66 -12.73 16.04
N ARG A 133 -1.96 -11.51 15.55
CA ARG A 133 -0.94 -10.61 14.99
C ARG A 133 -0.55 -9.45 15.91
N GLY A 134 -1.40 -9.07 16.86
CA GLY A 134 -1.19 -7.99 17.83
C GLY A 134 -1.37 -6.57 17.29
N TYR A 135 -1.72 -6.39 16.00
CA TYR A 135 -1.91 -5.07 15.38
C TYR A 135 -2.79 -5.13 14.13
N ASN A 136 -3.37 -3.99 13.73
CA ASN A 136 -4.11 -3.82 12.47
C ASN A 136 -3.22 -3.18 11.39
N GLN A 137 -2.88 -3.93 10.33
CA GLN A 137 -2.06 -3.43 9.22
C GLN A 137 -2.68 -2.19 8.56
N SER A 138 -4.00 -2.20 8.35
CA SER A 138 -4.70 -1.08 7.72
C SER A 138 -4.62 0.19 8.58
N GLU A 139 -4.64 0.05 9.90
CA GLU A 139 -4.47 1.18 10.82
C GLU A 139 -3.05 1.74 10.78
N CYS A 140 -2.02 0.87 10.77
CA CYS A 140 -0.64 1.31 10.63
C CYS A 140 -0.41 2.06 9.31
N ILE A 141 -0.97 1.56 8.21
CA ILE A 141 -0.90 2.20 6.90
C ILE A 141 -1.66 3.52 6.90
N ALA A 142 -2.87 3.57 7.48
CA ALA A 142 -3.65 4.80 7.58
C ALA A 142 -2.90 5.88 8.39
N ARG A 143 -2.27 5.52 9.50
CA ARG A 143 -1.44 6.47 10.27
C ARG A 143 -0.23 6.97 9.47
N CYS A 144 0.42 6.09 8.73
CA CYS A 144 1.50 6.44 7.82
C CYS A 144 1.03 7.45 6.75
N TRP A 145 -0.09 7.17 6.08
CA TRP A 145 -0.71 8.08 5.12
C TRP A 145 -1.09 9.42 5.72
N GLY A 146 -1.66 9.43 6.93
CA GLY A 146 -2.01 10.65 7.62
C GLY A 146 -0.79 11.53 7.88
N GLN A 147 0.35 10.96 8.27
CA GLN A 147 1.60 11.71 8.45
C GLN A 147 2.10 12.33 7.14
N ILE A 148 2.11 11.57 6.06
CA ILE A 148 2.61 12.02 4.75
C ILE A 148 1.75 13.13 4.15
N ALA A 149 0.43 13.07 4.38
CA ALA A 149 -0.53 14.02 3.85
C ALA A 149 -0.82 15.20 4.80
N GLY A 150 0.08 15.51 5.74
CA GLY A 150 -0.02 16.71 6.57
C GLY A 150 -0.84 16.58 7.85
N GLY A 151 -0.94 15.38 8.41
CA GLY A 151 -1.61 15.13 9.70
C GLY A 151 -3.09 14.78 9.60
N LEU A 152 -3.49 14.01 8.57
CA LEU A 152 -4.89 13.60 8.41
C LEU A 152 -5.39 12.81 9.62
N ARG A 153 -6.68 13.02 9.94
CA ARG A 153 -7.34 12.29 11.02
C ARG A 153 -7.52 10.83 10.64
N VAL A 154 -7.17 9.94 11.56
CA VAL A 154 -7.42 8.50 11.45
C VAL A 154 -8.52 8.12 12.43
N GLU A 155 -9.63 7.55 11.94
CA GLU A 155 -10.80 7.22 12.76
C GLU A 155 -11.23 5.77 12.60
N ASN A 156 -11.40 5.07 13.72
CA ASN A 156 -11.90 3.69 13.74
C ASN A 156 -13.45 3.68 13.72
N LEU A 157 -14.04 4.02 12.57
CA LEU A 157 -15.50 4.11 12.40
C LEU A 157 -16.17 2.78 12.04
N LEU A 158 -15.37 1.77 11.70
CA LEU A 158 -15.86 0.47 11.24
C LEU A 158 -15.70 -0.59 12.32
N THR A 159 -16.70 -1.46 12.45
CA THR A 159 -16.64 -2.66 13.30
C THR A 159 -16.81 -3.90 12.43
N ARG A 160 -15.95 -4.90 12.61
CA ARG A 160 -16.08 -6.18 11.90
C ARG A 160 -16.94 -7.15 12.70
N SER A 161 -18.21 -7.27 12.31
CA SER A 161 -19.18 -8.14 12.99
C SER A 161 -19.09 -9.62 12.60
N LYS A 162 -18.57 -9.95 11.42
CA LYS A 162 -18.46 -11.34 10.92
C LYS A 162 -17.01 -11.80 10.76
N SER A 163 -16.72 -13.00 11.25
CA SER A 163 -15.49 -13.73 10.93
C SER A 163 -15.61 -14.33 9.54
N THR A 164 -15.17 -13.60 8.51
CA THR A 164 -15.01 -14.20 7.17
C THR A 164 -13.63 -14.85 7.05
N SER A 165 -13.60 -16.05 6.49
CA SER A 165 -12.38 -16.74 6.09
C SER A 165 -11.54 -15.86 5.16
N SER A 166 -10.24 -16.14 5.06
CA SER A 166 -9.37 -15.37 4.18
C SER A 166 -9.87 -15.46 2.73
N GLN A 167 -10.13 -14.31 2.09
CA GLN A 167 -10.47 -14.23 0.66
C GLN A 167 -9.36 -14.78 -0.26
N THR A 168 -8.19 -15.13 0.25
CA THR A 168 -7.11 -15.75 -0.54
C THR A 168 -7.42 -17.17 -1.00
N GLY A 169 -8.44 -17.83 -0.44
CA GLY A 169 -8.86 -19.18 -0.82
C GLY A 169 -10.29 -19.28 -1.35
N LEU A 170 -10.97 -18.15 -1.59
CA LEU A 170 -12.31 -18.14 -2.15
C LEU A 170 -12.21 -17.90 -3.66
N SER A 171 -12.66 -18.88 -4.43
CA SER A 171 -13.03 -18.68 -5.83
C SER A 171 -14.15 -17.65 -5.91
N ARG A 172 -14.18 -16.90 -7.02
CA ARG A 172 -15.29 -15.99 -7.33
C ARG A 172 -16.47 -16.85 -7.80
N GLU A 173 -17.31 -17.24 -6.87
CA GLU A 173 -18.67 -17.71 -7.10
C GLU A 173 -19.64 -16.82 -6.31
#